data_AF-A0A6I4WEC9-F1
#
_entry.id   AF-A0A6I4WEC9-F1
#
_cell.length_a   1.000
_cell.length_b   1.000
_cell.length_c   1.000
_cell.angle_alpha   90.00
_cell.angle_beta   90.00
_cell.angle_gamma   90.00
#
_symmetry.space_group_name_H-M   'P 1'
#
loop_
_entity.id
_entity.type
_entity.pdbx_description
1 polymer ?
#
loop_
_entity_poly.entity_id
_entity_poly.type
_entity_poly.pdbx_seq_one_letter_code
_entity_poly.pdbx_strand_id
1 'polypeptide(L)'
;MPTGSPFAPLPSCSSPCCGRPPCFQIRVETGTGRCVPRAAEACGVHLSEAVADATRWAGERGAAHVVVYATARGRRLGARPDGPFDRLAVSVIPVAPRN
;
A
#
# COMPACT_ATOMS: atom_id res chain seq x y z
N MET A 1 -13.97 24.67 -7.73
CA MET A 1 -14.11 24.53 -6.27
C MET A 1 -14.25 23.05 -5.96
N PRO A 2 -13.30 22.38 -5.30
CA PRO A 2 -13.41 20.94 -5.07
C PRO A 2 -14.42 20.68 -3.95
N THR A 3 -15.57 20.11 -4.31
CA THR A 3 -16.58 19.56 -3.41
C THR A 3 -16.11 18.18 -2.90
N GLY A 4 -15.05 18.19 -2.10
CA GLY A 4 -14.64 17.02 -1.33
C GLY A 4 -15.14 17.15 0.11
N SER A 5 -16.10 16.33 0.52
CA SER A 5 -16.54 16.27 1.92
C SER A 5 -15.33 16.06 2.85
N PRO A 6 -15.17 16.83 3.94
CA PRO A 6 -14.09 16.61 4.92
C PRO A 6 -14.22 15.27 5.66
N PHE A 7 -15.32 14.54 5.43
CA PHE A 7 -15.63 13.24 5.99
C PHE A 7 -15.51 12.08 4.99
N ALA A 8 -14.77 12.25 3.89
CA ALA A 8 -14.43 11.11 3.05
C ALA A 8 -13.80 10.01 3.93
N PRO A 9 -14.28 8.75 3.89
CA PRO A 9 -13.72 7.68 4.70
C PRO A 9 -12.22 7.62 4.46
N LEU A 10 -11.45 7.88 5.52
CA LEU A 10 -10.01 7.66 5.47
C LEU A 10 -9.81 6.18 5.09
N PRO A 11 -8.87 5.86 4.18
CA PRO A 11 -8.52 4.47 3.96
C PRO A 11 -8.15 3.89 5.33
N SER A 12 -8.78 2.79 5.71
CA SER A 12 -8.46 2.07 6.93
C SER A 12 -7.41 1.01 6.62
N CYS A 13 -6.70 0.56 7.64
CA CYS A 13 -5.92 -0.65 7.52
C CYS A 13 -6.80 -1.79 6.97
N SER A 14 -6.29 -2.55 6.01
CA SER A 14 -7.01 -3.65 5.34
C SER A 14 -7.25 -4.87 6.25
N SER A 15 -6.63 -4.90 7.44
CA SER A 15 -6.86 -5.95 8.43
C SER A 15 -8.25 -5.80 9.07
N PRO A 16 -9.04 -6.89 9.21
CA PRO A 16 -10.37 -6.84 9.81
C PRO A 16 -10.34 -6.21 11.21
N CYS A 17 -11.31 -5.35 11.51
CA CYS A 17 -11.45 -4.68 12.80
C CYS A 17 -10.32 -3.70 13.17
N CYS A 18 -9.38 -3.40 12.26
CA CYS A 18 -8.33 -2.42 12.50
C CYS A 18 -8.81 -0.99 12.19
N GLY A 19 -9.11 -0.20 13.22
CA GLY A 19 -9.44 1.23 13.10
C GLY A 19 -8.24 2.18 13.00
N ARG A 20 -7.01 1.65 12.90
CA ARG A 20 -5.80 2.48 12.85
C ARG A 20 -5.63 3.09 11.46
N PRO A 21 -5.15 4.34 11.36
CA PRO A 21 -4.81 4.93 10.07
C PRO A 21 -3.66 4.14 9.42
N PRO A 22 -3.71 3.91 8.10
CA PRO A 22 -2.66 3.23 7.37
C PRO A 22 -1.48 4.16 7.15
N CYS A 23 -0.30 3.73 7.56
CA CYS A 23 0.96 4.44 7.32
C CYS A 23 1.71 3.86 6.12
N PHE A 24 1.22 2.76 5.54
CA PHE A 24 1.89 2.03 4.48
C PHE A 24 0.91 1.60 3.40
N GLN A 25 1.34 1.73 2.15
CA GLN A 25 0.68 1.15 0.98
C GLN A 25 1.58 0.05 0.42
N ILE A 26 1.01 -1.13 0.22
CA ILE A 26 1.66 -2.28 -0.39
C ILE A 26 1.12 -2.43 -1.80
N ARG A 27 1.99 -2.52 -2.81
CA ARG A 27 1.64 -2.74 -4.22
C ARG A 27 2.35 -3.96 -4.77
N VAL A 28 1.71 -4.64 -5.73
CA VAL A 28 2.34 -5.75 -6.47
C VAL A 28 2.58 -5.33 -7.92
N GLU A 29 3.82 -5.47 -8.36
CA GLU A 29 4.29 -5.16 -9.71
C GLU A 29 4.80 -6.42 -10.40
N THR A 30 4.46 -6.58 -11.68
CA THR A 30 5.00 -7.68 -12.50
C THR A 30 6.32 -7.27 -13.15
N GLY A 31 7.09 -8.25 -13.62
CA GLY A 31 8.37 -8.01 -14.31
C GLY A 31 8.25 -7.20 -15.61
N THR A 32 7.02 -6.96 -16.10
CA THR A 32 6.76 -6.09 -17.27
C THR A 32 6.51 -4.63 -16.90
N GLY A 33 6.70 -4.25 -15.62
CA GLY A 33 6.44 -2.89 -15.12
C GLY A 33 4.95 -2.55 -15.00
N ARG A 34 4.06 -3.53 -15.20
CA ARG A 34 2.62 -3.34 -15.04
C ARG A 34 2.23 -3.57 -13.57
N CYS A 35 1.65 -2.55 -12.96
CA CYS A 35 0.94 -2.69 -11.68
C CYS A 35 -0.25 -3.63 -11.87
N VAL A 36 -0.33 -4.69 -11.07
CA VAL A 36 -1.55 -5.50 -10.98
C VAL A 36 -2.46 -4.82 -9.96
N PRO A 37 -3.80 -4.84 -10.11
CA PRO A 37 -4.73 -4.12 -9.22
C PRO A 37 -4.76 -4.56 -7.75
N ARG A 38 -3.73 -5.25 -7.24
CA ARG A 38 -3.61 -5.56 -5.81
C ARG A 38 -2.78 -4.48 -5.11
N ALA A 39 -3.49 -3.60 -4.42
CA ALA A 39 -2.94 -2.68 -3.44
C ALA A 39 -3.60 -2.93 -2.08
N ALA A 40 -2.83 -2.89 -1.00
CA ALA A 40 -3.32 -2.99 0.37
C ALA A 40 -2.78 -1.83 1.20
N GLU A 41 -3.55 -1.39 2.19
CA GLU A 41 -3.16 -0.32 3.11
C GLU A 41 -2.97 -0.93 4.50
N ALA A 42 -1.83 -0.68 5.16
CA ALA A 42 -1.51 -1.26 6.44
C ALA A 42 -1.05 -0.21 7.46
N CYS A 43 -1.44 -0.39 8.71
CA CYS A 43 -0.78 0.30 9.81
C CYS A 43 0.53 -0.43 10.16
N GLY A 44 1.39 0.19 10.98
CA GLY A 44 2.66 -0.43 11.37
C GLY A 44 2.55 -1.78 12.07
N VAL A 45 1.40 -2.10 12.67
CA VAL A 45 1.17 -3.41 13.33
C VAL A 45 0.86 -4.51 12.32
N HIS A 46 0.06 -4.21 11.30
CA HIS A 46 -0.38 -5.21 10.30
C HIS A 46 0.46 -5.19 9.02
N LEU A 47 1.57 -4.45 9.01
CA LEU A 47 2.43 -4.34 7.84
C LEU A 47 3.01 -5.70 7.43
N SER A 48 3.53 -6.46 8.40
CA SER A 48 4.14 -7.78 8.15
C SER A 48 3.14 -8.77 7.53
N GLU A 49 1.92 -8.81 8.06
CA GLU A 49 0.84 -9.66 7.55
C GLU A 49 0.44 -9.25 6.13
N ALA A 50 0.23 -7.96 5.89
CA ALA A 50 -0.12 -7.44 4.56
C ALA A 50 0.97 -7.72 3.51
N VAL A 51 2.25 -7.63 3.90
CA VAL A 51 3.38 -7.95 3.03
C VAL A 51 3.47 -9.45 2.75
N ALA A 52 3.26 -10.30 3.77
CA ALA A 52 3.26 -11.75 3.61
C ALA A 52 2.15 -12.21 2.64
N ASP A 53 0.95 -11.66 2.80
CA ASP A 53 -0.17 -11.94 1.89
C ASP A 53 0.06 -11.43 0.47
N ALA A 54 0.64 -10.24 0.31
CA ALA A 54 1.02 -9.71 -1.00
C ALA A 54 2.07 -10.59 -1.68
N THR A 55 3.06 -11.05 -0.93
CA THR A 55 4.14 -11.92 -1.43
C THR A 55 3.61 -13.28 -1.86
N ARG A 56 2.76 -13.91 -1.04
CA ARG A 56 2.12 -15.19 -1.37
C ARG A 56 1.27 -15.06 -2.64
N TRP A 57 0.43 -14.04 -2.70
CA TRP A 57 -0.41 -13.77 -3.87
C TRP A 57 0.41 -13.49 -5.14
N ALA A 58 1.54 -12.78 -5.00
CA ALA A 58 2.45 -12.47 -6.10
C ALA A 58 3.12 -13.74 -6.65
N GLY A 59 3.59 -14.62 -5.76
CA GLY A 59 4.25 -15.88 -6.12
C GLY A 59 3.33 -16.86 -6.85
N GLU A 60 2.04 -16.89 -6.52
CA GLU A 60 1.01 -17.69 -7.22
C GLU A 60 0.74 -17.18 -8.66
N ARG A 61 1.11 -15.94 -8.99
CA ARG A 61 0.77 -15.28 -10.26
C ARG A 61 1.99 -14.93 -11.12
N GLY A 62 3.18 -15.35 -10.70
CA GLY A 62 4.42 -14.98 -11.37
C GLY A 62 4.67 -13.47 -11.40
N ALA A 63 4.15 -12.74 -10.42
CA ALA A 63 4.49 -11.32 -10.25
C ALA A 63 5.88 -11.20 -9.61
N ALA A 64 6.61 -10.14 -9.97
CA ALA A 64 8.05 -10.08 -9.74
C ALA A 64 8.43 -9.30 -8.48
N HIS A 65 7.65 -8.30 -8.09
CA HIS A 65 8.00 -7.42 -6.98
C HIS A 65 6.79 -7.04 -6.13
N VAL A 66 6.99 -6.99 -4.82
CA VAL A 66 6.11 -6.30 -3.86
C VAL A 66 6.81 -5.02 -3.43
N VAL A 67 6.17 -3.88 -3.67
CA VAL A 67 6.70 -2.57 -3.29
C VAL A 67 5.92 -2.04 -2.09
N VAL A 68 6.63 -1.67 -1.04
CA VAL A 68 6.07 -1.07 0.17
C VAL A 68 6.39 0.42 0.16
N TYR A 69 5.35 1.23 0.19
CA TYR A 69 5.43 2.67 0.29
C TYR A 69 5.05 3.12 1.70
N ALA A 70 5.85 3.97 2.33
CA ALA A 70 5.39 4.74 3.47
C ALA A 70 4.50 5.89 2.98
N THR A 71 3.34 6.05 3.59
CA THR A 71 2.40 7.11 3.29
C THR A 71 2.31 8.06 4.48
N ALA A 72 2.20 9.36 4.20
CA ALA A 72 2.09 10.37 5.26
C ALA A 72 0.74 10.31 6.00
N ARG A 73 -0.19 9.41 5.62
CA ARG A 73 -1.57 9.36 6.11
C ARG A 73 -1.68 8.70 7.50
N GLY A 74 -1.07 9.35 8.48
CA GLY A 74 -1.36 9.20 9.91
C GLY A 74 -1.54 10.53 10.66
N ARG A 75 -1.34 11.70 10.00
CA ARG A 75 -1.59 13.04 10.56
C ARG A 75 -2.51 13.86 9.63
N ARG A 76 -3.34 14.70 10.26
CA ARG A 76 -4.58 15.34 9.78
C ARG A 76 -4.54 16.14 8.45
N LEU A 77 -5.77 16.30 7.92
CA LEU A 77 -6.32 17.44 7.17
C LEU A 77 -5.45 18.71 7.21
N GLY A 78 -4.78 18.97 6.10
CA GLY A 78 -4.07 20.20 5.80
C GLY A 78 -3.47 20.04 4.41
N ALA A 79 -3.74 20.97 3.51
CA ALA A 79 -3.34 20.92 2.12
C ALA A 79 -1.82 20.72 2.01
N ARG A 80 -1.41 19.48 1.72
CA ARG A 80 -0.04 19.19 1.29
C ARG A 80 -0.03 19.32 -0.24
N PRO A 81 0.95 20.02 -0.83
CA PRO A 81 1.04 20.10 -2.27
C PRO A 81 1.26 18.71 -2.86
N ASP A 82 0.61 18.41 -3.98
CA ASP A 82 0.87 17.25 -4.82
C ASP A 82 2.35 17.26 -5.21
N GLY A 83 3.17 16.55 -4.44
CA GLY A 83 4.61 16.46 -4.61
C GLY A 83 5.04 15.01 -4.82
N PRO A 84 6.16 14.76 -5.51
CA PRO A 84 6.57 13.42 -5.95
C PRO A 84 6.92 12.44 -4.79
N PHE A 85 6.77 12.87 -3.53
CA PHE A 85 7.13 12.13 -2.32
C PHE A 85 5.93 11.68 -1.48
N ASP A 86 4.70 11.74 -2.02
CA ASP A 86 3.48 11.27 -1.31
C ASP A 86 3.47 9.76 -1.02
N ARG A 87 4.40 9.02 -1.63
CA ARG A 87 4.64 7.58 -1.45
C ARG A 87 6.13 7.30 -1.53
N LEU A 88 6.84 7.38 -0.41
CA LEU A 88 8.25 7.00 -0.36
C LEU A 88 8.35 5.47 -0.38
N ALA A 89 8.96 4.89 -1.43
CA ALA A 89 9.25 3.47 -1.44
C ALA A 89 10.27 3.16 -0.32
N VAL A 90 9.83 2.43 0.70
CA VAL A 90 10.66 2.03 1.84
C VAL A 90 11.18 0.61 1.71
N SER A 91 10.57 -0.20 0.85
CA SER A 91 11.07 -1.55 0.54
C SER A 91 10.59 -2.03 -0.83
N VAL A 92 11.44 -2.79 -1.50
CA VAL A 92 11.12 -3.56 -2.71
C VAL A 92 11.53 -5.01 -2.43
N ILE A 93 10.57 -5.91 -2.50
CA ILE A 93 10.73 -7.32 -2.17
C ILE A 93 10.60 -8.12 -3.47
N PRO A 94 11.67 -8.74 -3.98
CA PRO A 94 11.57 -9.62 -5.13
C PRO A 94 10.80 -10.89 -4.75
N VAL A 95 9.90 -11.33 -5.62
CA VAL A 95 9.11 -12.54 -5.44
C VAL A 95 9.44 -13.51 -6.56
N ALA A 96 9.98 -14.68 -6.19
CA ALA A 96 10.20 -15.75 -7.15
C ALA A 96 8.85 -16.43 -7.50
N PRO A 97 8.60 -16.77 -8.77
CA PRO A 97 7.47 -17.59 -9.13
C PRO A 97 7.58 -18.96 -8.42
N ARG A 98 6.46 -19.48 -7.94
CA ARG A 98 6.42 -20.86 -7.43
C ARG A 98 6.47 -21.79 -8.65
N ASN A 99 7.54 -22.58 -8.74
CA ASN A 99 7.73 -23.62 -9.74
C ASN A 99 6.75 -24.77 -9.53
#